data_AF-A0A7V3VX39-F1
#
_entry.id   AF-A0A7V3VX39-F1
#
_cell.length_a   1.000
_cell.length_b   1.000
_cell.length_c   1.000
_cell.angle_alpha   90.00
_cell.angle_beta   90.00
_cell.angle_gamma   90.00
#
_symmetry.space_group_name_H-M   'P 1'
#
loop_
_entity.id
_entity.type
_entity.pdbx_description
1 polymer ?
#
loop_
_entity_poly.entity_id
_entity_poly.type
_entity_poly.pdbx_seq_one_letter_code
_entity_poly.pdbx_strand_id
1 'polypeptide(L)'
;EGEVVVNSEHRRAVQRVARGFRMCAQALDGVIEAIEADTDEWFALGVQWHPASATASGLDIQLFRGLVNACRKRWAKALATCSAA
;
A
#
# COMPACT_ATOMS: atom_id res chain seq x y z
N GLU A 1 8.44 15.17 0.42
CA GLU A 1 8.39 15.05 1.89
C GLU A 1 7.15 15.78 2.37
N GLY A 2 6.35 15.13 3.20
CA GLY A 2 5.10 15.68 3.72
C GLY A 2 4.54 14.75 4.78
N GLU A 3 4.07 15.33 5.87
CA GLU A 3 3.39 14.60 6.93
C GLU A 3 1.90 14.49 6.59
N VAL A 4 1.30 13.34 6.91
CA VAL A 4 -0.12 13.08 6.74
C VAL A 4 -0.66 12.52 8.04
N VAL A 5 -1.81 13.03 8.49
CA VAL A 5 -2.52 12.51 9.65
C VAL A 5 -3.41 11.37 9.21
N VAL A 6 -3.26 10.22 9.87
CA VAL A 6 -4.08 9.02 9.67
C VAL A 6 -4.66 8.56 11.01
N ASN A 7 -5.68 7.71 10.96
CA ASN A 7 -6.20 7.07 12.18
C ASN A 7 -5.22 6.00 12.69
N SER A 8 -5.32 5.67 13.99
CA SER A 8 -4.58 4.57 14.59
C SER A 8 -5.51 3.72 15.45
N GLU A 9 -5.83 2.53 14.95
CA GLU A 9 -6.69 1.56 15.63
C GLU A 9 -6.06 0.16 15.56
N HIS A 10 -4.94 0.00 16.26
CA HIS A 10 -4.22 -1.27 16.36
C HIS A 10 -3.49 -1.39 17.71
N ARG A 11 -3.28 -2.63 18.17
CA ARG A 11 -2.53 -2.94 19.42
C ARG A 11 -1.18 -3.61 19.15
N ARG A 12 -0.88 -3.84 17.88
CA ARG A 12 0.32 -4.51 17.39
C ARG A 12 0.79 -3.75 16.17
N ALA A 13 2.08 -3.86 15.87
CA ALA A 13 2.71 -3.20 14.75
C ALA A 13 3.81 -4.09 14.18
N VAL A 14 4.21 -3.80 12.95
CA VAL A 14 5.35 -4.46 12.32
C VAL A 14 6.63 -4.04 13.06
N GLN A 15 7.34 -5.01 13.65
CA GLN A 15 8.64 -4.77 14.27
C GLN A 15 9.79 -4.86 13.27
N ARG A 16 9.69 -5.79 12.30
CA ARG A 16 10.71 -6.03 11.28
C ARG A 16 10.05 -6.30 9.93
N VAL A 17 10.42 -5.51 8.93
CA VAL A 17 9.98 -5.70 7.55
C VAL A 17 10.63 -6.96 6.97
N ALA A 18 9.84 -7.80 6.32
CA ALA A 18 10.32 -9.02 5.67
C ALA A 18 11.15 -8.69 4.42
N ARG A 19 12.00 -9.63 3.99
CA ARG A 19 12.71 -9.53 2.70
C ARG A 19 11.69 -9.47 1.55
N GLY A 20 11.97 -8.68 0.51
CA GLY A 20 11.03 -8.44 -0.59
C GLY A 20 10.10 -7.24 -0.36
N PHE A 21 10.27 -6.55 0.77
CA PHE A 21 9.49 -5.37 1.14
C PHE A 21 10.39 -4.29 1.73
N ARG A 22 9.92 -3.05 1.65
CA ARG A 22 10.54 -1.89 2.28
C ARG A 22 9.50 -1.08 3.06
N MET A 23 9.95 -0.38 4.09
CA MET A 23 9.14 0.61 4.79
C MET A 23 8.94 1.84 3.92
N CYS A 24 7.72 2.33 3.80
CA CYS A 24 7.39 3.55 3.05
C CYS A 24 6.65 4.62 3.88
N ALA A 25 6.19 4.29 5.09
CA ALA A 25 5.72 5.29 6.06
C ALA A 25 6.06 4.87 7.50
N GLN A 26 6.35 5.86 8.34
CA GLN A 26 6.66 5.70 9.76
C GLN A 26 6.04 6.84 10.57
N ALA A 27 5.47 6.52 11.73
CA ALA A 27 5.00 7.50 12.70
C ALA A 27 6.16 8.07 13.55
N LEU A 28 5.90 9.19 14.25
CA LEU A 28 6.92 9.87 15.06
C LEU A 28 7.45 9.04 16.24
N ASP A 29 6.68 8.06 16.71
CA ASP A 29 7.07 7.11 17.76
C ASP A 29 7.86 5.91 17.22
N GLY A 30 8.13 5.89 15.91
CA GLY A 30 8.88 4.84 15.22
C GLY A 30 8.04 3.68 14.71
N VAL A 31 6.72 3.67 14.95
CA VAL A 31 5.82 2.63 14.41
C VAL A 31 5.83 2.66 12.88
N ILE A 32 6.00 1.48 12.27
CA ILE A 32 5.91 1.32 10.82
C ILE A 32 4.43 1.37 10.42
N GLU A 33 4.06 2.41 9.67
CA GLU A 33 2.69 2.65 9.24
C GLU A 33 2.40 2.11 7.84
N ALA A 34 3.42 1.97 6.99
CA ALA A 34 3.25 1.34 5.68
C ALA A 34 4.50 0.60 5.20
N ILE A 35 4.25 -0.50 4.50
CA ILE A 35 5.26 -1.27 3.77
C ILE A 35 4.78 -1.54 2.34
N GLU A 36 5.71 -1.66 1.42
CA GLU A 36 5.43 -2.01 0.02
C GLU A 36 6.47 -2.98 -0.52
N ALA A 37 6.12 -3.69 -1.60
CA ALA A 37 7.07 -4.54 -2.29
C ALA A 37 8.31 -3.73 -2.72
N ASP A 38 9.48 -4.35 -2.64
CA ASP A 38 10.74 -3.75 -3.10
C ASP A 38 10.99 -3.91 -4.62
N THR A 39 9.95 -4.31 -5.36
CA THR A 39 9.96 -4.56 -6.80
C THR A 39 8.74 -3.95 -7.47
N ASP A 40 8.90 -3.50 -8.71
CA ASP A 40 7.82 -2.94 -9.53
C ASP A 40 6.97 -4.02 -10.23
N GLU A 41 7.37 -5.29 -10.15
CA GLU A 41 6.66 -6.40 -10.82
C GLU A 41 5.34 -6.76 -10.12
N TRP A 42 5.22 -6.43 -8.84
CA TRP A 42 4.07 -6.76 -8.02
C TRP A 42 3.59 -5.52 -7.26
N PHE A 43 2.35 -5.10 -7.55
CA PHE A 43 1.69 -4.14 -6.70
C PHE A 43 1.28 -4.81 -5.38
N ALA A 44 2.06 -4.54 -4.33
CA ALA A 44 1.72 -4.89 -2.96
C ALA A 44 2.04 -3.73 -2.03
N LEU A 45 1.01 -3.28 -1.32
CA LEU A 45 1.07 -2.19 -0.36
C LEU A 45 0.27 -2.63 0.86
N GLY A 46 0.89 -2.52 2.04
CA GLY A 46 0.24 -2.72 3.33
C GLY A 46 0.30 -1.42 4.12
N VAL A 47 -0.84 -1.03 4.70
CA VAL A 47 -0.95 0.12 5.60
C VAL A 47 -1.46 -0.36 6.96
N GLN A 48 -1.00 0.27 8.04
CA GLN A 48 -1.36 -0.10 9.40
C GLN A 48 -2.61 0.63 9.90
N TRP A 49 -2.85 1.85 9.42
CA TRP A 49 -4.11 2.57 9.62
C TRP A 49 -5.26 1.96 8.81
N HIS A 50 -6.48 2.43 9.07
CA HIS A 50 -7.69 1.98 8.37
C HIS A 50 -8.14 3.00 7.31
N PRO A 51 -7.83 2.80 6.03
CA PRO A 51 -8.18 3.74 4.96
C PRO A 51 -9.68 3.77 4.61
N ALA A 52 -10.48 2.86 5.18
CA ALA A 52 -11.94 2.83 5.06
C ALA A 52 -12.66 3.22 6.36
N SER A 53 -11.96 3.84 7.32
CA SER A 53 -12.55 4.31 8.57
C SER A 53 -13.45 5.54 8.37
N ALA A 54 -14.26 5.86 9.39
CA ALA A 54 -15.08 7.08 9.39
C ALA A 54 -14.26 8.38 9.33
N THR A 55 -12.99 8.32 9.73
CA THR A 55 -12.04 9.44 9.70
C THR A 55 -11.15 9.43 8.46
N ALA A 56 -11.43 8.59 7.47
CA ALA A 56 -10.68 8.56 6.23
C ALA A 56 -10.76 9.90 5.48
N SER A 57 -9.65 10.25 4.85
CA SER A 57 -9.44 11.49 4.12
C SER A 57 -9.41 11.23 2.60
N GLY A 58 -9.28 12.30 1.81
CA GLY A 58 -9.08 12.18 0.37
C GLY A 58 -7.81 11.41 -0.03
N LEU A 59 -6.81 11.33 0.86
CA LEU A 59 -5.59 10.54 0.64
C LEU A 59 -5.87 9.04 0.66
N ASP A 60 -6.77 8.58 1.52
CA ASP A 60 -7.10 7.15 1.64
C ASP A 60 -7.73 6.59 0.37
N ILE A 61 -8.54 7.41 -0.33
CA ILE A 61 -9.11 7.07 -1.64
C ILE A 61 -8.01 6.81 -2.67
N GLN A 62 -6.84 7.47 -2.57
CA GLN A 62 -5.75 7.27 -3.52
C GLN A 62 -5.12 5.87 -3.39
N LEU A 63 -5.12 5.27 -2.20
CA LEU A 63 -4.65 3.89 -2.00
C LEU A 63 -5.51 2.91 -2.81
N PHE A 64 -6.84 3.04 -2.70
CA PHE A 64 -7.78 2.21 -3.45
C PHE A 64 -7.71 2.45 -4.95
N ARG A 65 -7.55 3.71 -5.38
CA ARG A 65 -7.31 4.03 -6.80
C ARG A 65 -6.01 3.40 -7.31
N GLY A 66 -4.95 3.43 -6.51
CA GLY A 66 -3.69 2.75 -6.79
C GLY A 66 -3.89 1.25 -7.03
N LEU A 67 -4.61 0.59 -6.11
CA LEU A 67 -4.94 -0.83 -6.22
C LEU A 67 -5.74 -1.15 -7.49
N VAL A 68 -6.83 -0.43 -7.75
CA VAL A 68 -7.66 -0.64 -8.94
C VAL A 68 -6.84 -0.45 -10.23
N ASN A 69 -6.00 0.59 -10.27
CA ASN A 69 -5.12 0.84 -11.41
C ASN A 69 -4.11 -0.30 -11.61
N ALA A 70 -3.53 -0.82 -10.54
CA ALA A 70 -2.63 -1.95 -10.61
C ALA A 70 -3.32 -3.23 -11.13
N CYS A 71 -4.53 -3.52 -10.64
CA CYS A 71 -5.34 -4.63 -11.15
C CYS A 71 -5.62 -4.48 -12.66
N ARG A 72 -5.99 -3.28 -13.12
CA ARG A 72 -6.21 -3.00 -14.56
C ARG A 72 -4.95 -3.23 -15.39
N LYS A 73 -3.79 -2.73 -14.93
CA LYS A 73 -2.50 -2.94 -15.62
C LYS A 73 -2.13 -4.43 -15.70
N ARG A 74 -2.28 -5.16 -14.59
CA ARG A 74 -2.03 -6.61 -14.51
C ARG A 74 -2.92 -7.36 -15.50
N TRP A 75 -4.21 -7.02 -15.56
CA TRP A 75 -5.17 -7.62 -16.47
C TRP A 75 -4.83 -7.35 -17.94
N ALA A 76 -4.53 -6.10 -18.30
CA ALA A 76 -4.12 -5.74 -19.66
C ALA A 76 -2.86 -6.50 -20.10
N LYS A 77 -1.87 -6.64 -19.21
CA LYS A 77 -0.67 -7.44 -19.47
C LYS A 77 -1.02 -8.91 -19.74
N ALA A 78 -1.91 -9.51 -18.93
CA ALA A 78 -2.34 -10.89 -19.09
C ALA A 78 -3.06 -11.13 -20.44
N LEU A 79 -3.94 -10.21 -20.85
CA LEU A 79 -4.60 -10.29 -22.16
C LEU A 79 -3.62 -10.21 -23.32
N ALA A 80 -2.65 -9.30 -23.26
CA ALA A 80 -1.62 -9.16 -24.29
C ALA A 80 -0.77 -10.42 -24.43
N THR A 81 -0.43 -11.10 -23.33
CA THR A 81 0.29 -12.38 -23.34
C THR A 81 -0.54 -13.50 -23.97
N CYS A 82 -1.85 -13.55 -23.73
CA CYS A 82 -2.72 -14.59 -24.25
C CYS A 82 -3.04 -14.44 -25.75
N SER A 83 -3.03 -13.20 -26.27
CA SER A 83 -3.24 -12.92 -27.70
C SER A 83 -1.98 -13.07 -28.56
N ALA A 84 -0.80 -13.18 -27.92
CA ALA A 84 0.49 -13.38 -28.58
C ALA A 84 0.95 -14.85 -28.59
N ALA A 85 0.17 -15.75 -28.00
CA ALA A 85 0.34 -17.21 -28.03
C ALA A 85 -0.65 -17.82 -29.02
#